data_AF-A0A6J7DYE8-F1
#
_entry.id   AF-A0A6J7DYE8-F1
#
_cell.length_a   1.000
_cell.length_b   1.000
_cell.length_c   1.000
_cell.angle_alpha   90.00
_cell.angle_beta   90.00
_cell.angle_gamma   90.00
#
_symmetry.space_group_name_H-M   'P 1'
#
loop_
_entity.id
_entity.type
_entity.pdbx_description
1 polymer ?
#
loop_
_entity_poly.entity_id
_entity_poly.type
_entity_poly.pdbx_seq_one_letter_code
_entity_poly.pdbx_strand_id
1 'polypeptide(L)'
;MKDKFIAVFLISTFTFLAIPSSQAADIPLLTWERGKEQNLVLGGKTLHNQWKITIESPSGRALQFTESNVNSAGFIVYSVQLPKDFPLGVYTISTQGKNYAKTTVAGVHVIELTAYNVIQMPNELLFLVVVSSFLVTTFSIIRRPRYSPLSYMKSLDLTLNPYDERFAKYPSIFRSVYRMRIQAVDNLQKSLFKFSLLRDGELLHKISPALWALLPLASLFIGFAAAFESRSAGQVVQIPITLFAGIAILGVLDSYSGFVATIGFALLQVLGGNVTNVKDVLAVMAVAIAWCAPGLVSTSYFSTTSRDFSRFQTKDRKNLLILPAALIGASLALVSQMISSSLTSHVGSFFNQKFLVPTIVLVAIAAKHYLEIAIDNAHLDQDTPNGYREVSLEVARVISPQATLIIATCTFSVTYIWTKSFTIGLLCALLYALPFLFLLVRFTSTSIKTLNRFPRNIYLESALISVIVFFAFLLISKAPFEVEIKSKILLVFSAIPLILHGFFNALSDTKLSESEALK
;
A
#
# COMPACT_ATOMS: atom_id res chain seq x y z
N MET A 1 -75.73 10.35 -38.10
CA MET A 1 -75.91 9.43 -36.94
C MET A 1 -75.05 8.16 -37.02
N LYS A 2 -74.79 7.60 -38.21
CA LYS A 2 -73.91 6.43 -38.39
C LYS A 2 -72.46 6.63 -37.92
N ASP A 3 -71.87 7.80 -38.16
CA ASP A 3 -70.43 8.01 -37.86
C ASP A 3 -70.13 8.12 -36.35
N LYS A 4 -71.11 8.57 -35.55
CA LYS A 4 -70.98 8.62 -34.09
C LYS A 4 -71.04 7.23 -33.46
N PHE A 5 -71.77 6.29 -34.07
CA PHE A 5 -71.87 4.91 -33.59
C PHE A 5 -70.60 4.10 -33.88
N ILE A 6 -69.98 4.33 -35.04
CA ILE A 6 -68.71 3.70 -35.42
C ILE A 6 -67.57 4.23 -34.54
N ALA A 7 -67.56 5.53 -34.22
CA ALA A 7 -66.57 6.11 -33.33
C ALA A 7 -66.68 5.54 -31.90
N VAL A 8 -67.89 5.40 -31.35
CA VAL A 8 -68.10 4.82 -30.02
C VAL A 8 -67.72 3.33 -29.97
N PHE A 9 -68.01 2.57 -31.04
CA PHE A 9 -67.60 1.17 -31.13
C PHE A 9 -66.09 1.00 -31.29
N LEU A 10 -65.40 1.86 -32.05
CA LEU A 10 -63.95 1.82 -32.16
C LEU A 10 -63.26 2.23 -30.85
N ILE A 11 -63.80 3.21 -30.12
CA ILE A 11 -63.28 3.64 -28.82
C ILE A 11 -63.50 2.54 -27.77
N SER A 12 -64.65 1.84 -27.76
CA SER A 12 -64.90 0.72 -26.84
C SER A 12 -64.02 -0.49 -27.17
N THR A 13 -63.77 -0.76 -28.46
CA THR A 13 -62.92 -1.88 -28.89
C THR A 13 -61.44 -1.58 -28.58
N PHE A 14 -60.97 -0.34 -28.73
CA PHE A 14 -59.61 0.06 -28.36
C PHE A 14 -59.39 0.09 -26.84
N THR A 15 -60.41 0.44 -26.04
CA THR A 15 -60.31 0.44 -24.58
C THR A 15 -60.33 -0.96 -23.97
N PHE A 16 -60.96 -1.94 -24.64
CA PHE A 16 -60.90 -3.36 -24.22
C PHE A 16 -59.64 -4.09 -24.69
N LEU A 17 -59.00 -3.66 -25.79
CA LEU A 17 -57.70 -4.20 -26.25
C LEU A 17 -56.49 -3.58 -25.52
N ALA A 18 -56.70 -2.47 -24.79
CA ALA A 18 -55.70 -1.80 -23.96
C ALA A 18 -55.82 -2.18 -22.48
N ILE A 19 -56.21 -3.41 -22.16
CA ILE A 19 -55.93 -3.95 -20.82
C ILE A 19 -54.40 -4.10 -20.77
N PRO A 20 -53.68 -3.40 -19.89
CA PRO A 20 -52.28 -3.71 -19.67
C PRO A 20 -52.25 -5.14 -19.13
N SER A 21 -51.86 -6.08 -19.99
CA SER A 21 -51.40 -7.37 -19.52
C SER A 21 -50.22 -7.06 -18.59
N SER A 22 -50.42 -7.23 -17.29
CA SER A 22 -49.29 -7.29 -16.36
C SER A 22 -48.51 -8.54 -16.74
N GLN A 23 -47.59 -8.40 -17.70
CA GLN A 23 -46.55 -9.38 -17.88
C GLN A 23 -45.85 -9.51 -16.54
N ALA A 24 -45.66 -10.74 -16.08
CA ALA A 24 -44.76 -11.02 -14.99
C ALA A 24 -43.46 -10.27 -15.29
N ALA A 25 -43.08 -9.32 -14.44
CA ALA A 25 -41.84 -8.58 -14.63
C ALA A 25 -40.72 -9.61 -14.75
N ASP A 26 -40.03 -9.63 -15.89
CA ASP A 26 -38.87 -10.51 -16.09
C ASP A 26 -37.92 -10.29 -14.93
N ILE A 27 -37.74 -11.33 -14.11
CA ILE A 27 -36.85 -11.27 -12.95
C ILE A 27 -35.45 -11.03 -13.51
N PRO A 28 -34.79 -9.90 -13.19
CA PRO A 28 -33.49 -9.58 -13.78
C PRO A 28 -32.46 -10.62 -13.35
N LEU A 29 -31.64 -11.06 -14.31
CA LEU A 29 -30.49 -11.94 -14.07
C LEU A 29 -29.22 -11.10 -13.99
N LEU A 30 -28.62 -11.03 -12.81
CA LEU A 30 -27.39 -10.31 -12.52
C LEU A 30 -26.19 -11.27 -12.55
N THR A 31 -25.00 -10.75 -12.88
CA THR A 31 -23.74 -11.50 -12.74
C THR A 31 -22.89 -10.84 -11.67
N TRP A 32 -22.56 -11.58 -10.61
CA TRP A 32 -21.76 -11.09 -9.49
C TRP A 32 -20.48 -11.89 -9.31
N GLU A 33 -19.45 -11.24 -8.84
CA GLU A 33 -18.15 -11.88 -8.58
C GLU A 33 -17.95 -12.07 -7.08
N ARG A 34 -17.49 -13.26 -6.69
CA ARG A 34 -17.11 -13.52 -5.30
C ARG A 34 -15.91 -12.65 -4.87
N GLY A 35 -15.83 -12.32 -3.58
CA GLY A 35 -14.77 -11.47 -3.03
C GLY A 35 -14.99 -9.96 -3.17
N LYS A 36 -16.03 -9.50 -3.86
CA LYS A 36 -16.43 -8.09 -3.98
C LYS A 36 -17.65 -7.77 -3.11
N GLU A 37 -17.79 -6.49 -2.78
CA GLU A 37 -19.03 -5.97 -2.21
C GLU A 37 -20.02 -5.67 -3.35
N GLN A 38 -21.23 -6.22 -3.23
CA GLN A 38 -22.30 -6.08 -4.21
C GLN A 38 -23.40 -5.20 -3.63
N ASN A 39 -23.99 -4.35 -4.47
CA ASN A 39 -25.01 -3.39 -4.05
C ASN A 39 -26.34 -3.63 -4.76
N LEU A 40 -27.42 -3.36 -4.05
CA LEU A 40 -28.76 -3.23 -4.57
C LEU A 40 -29.31 -1.89 -4.09
N VAL A 41 -29.75 -1.06 -5.03
CA VAL A 41 -30.40 0.21 -4.70
C VAL A 41 -31.91 -0.02 -4.71
N LEU A 42 -32.55 0.18 -3.57
CA LEU A 42 -34.00 0.13 -3.46
C LEU A 42 -34.50 1.51 -3.02
N GLY A 43 -35.49 2.03 -3.73
CA GLY A 43 -36.17 3.25 -3.32
C GLY A 43 -37.25 3.72 -4.29
N GLY A 44 -37.96 4.75 -3.85
CA GLY A 44 -39.23 5.23 -4.40
C GLY A 44 -40.22 5.52 -3.26
N LYS A 45 -41.42 6.05 -3.57
CA LYS A 45 -42.51 6.33 -2.61
C LYS A 45 -43.07 5.08 -1.88
N THR A 46 -42.34 3.97 -1.86
CA THR A 46 -42.71 2.74 -1.18
C THR A 46 -42.39 2.85 0.30
N LEU A 47 -43.42 2.71 1.13
CA LEU A 47 -43.35 2.75 2.58
C LEU A 47 -42.22 1.85 3.12
N HIS A 48 -41.45 2.46 4.01
CA HIS A 48 -40.26 1.93 4.66
C HIS A 48 -40.63 0.74 5.58
N ASN A 49 -40.75 -0.47 5.02
CA ASN A 49 -41.23 -1.65 5.76
C ASN A 49 -40.11 -2.53 6.35
N GLN A 50 -38.93 -1.96 6.62
CA GLN A 50 -37.78 -2.69 7.21
C GLN A 50 -37.49 -3.98 6.42
N TRP A 51 -37.17 -3.81 5.13
CA TRP A 51 -37.04 -4.93 4.20
C TRP A 51 -35.80 -5.75 4.53
N LYS A 52 -35.98 -7.00 4.92
CA LYS A 52 -34.88 -7.95 5.06
C LYS A 52 -34.58 -8.54 3.68
N ILE A 53 -33.39 -8.23 3.15
CA ILE A 53 -32.92 -8.77 1.87
C ILE A 53 -31.91 -9.87 2.13
N THR A 54 -32.08 -11.01 1.47
CA THR A 54 -31.16 -12.14 1.52
C THR A 54 -30.83 -12.64 0.12
N ILE A 55 -29.58 -13.03 -0.09
CA ILE A 55 -29.19 -13.89 -1.22
C ILE A 55 -29.22 -15.33 -0.73
N GLU A 56 -29.91 -16.19 -1.48
CA GLU A 56 -30.18 -17.56 -1.06
C GLU A 56 -29.69 -18.55 -2.10
N SER A 57 -29.02 -19.60 -1.61
CA SER A 57 -28.68 -20.74 -2.44
C SER A 57 -29.87 -21.71 -2.54
N PRO A 58 -29.95 -22.52 -3.60
CA PRO A 58 -30.85 -23.68 -3.66
C PRO A 58 -30.62 -24.66 -2.50
N SER A 59 -29.42 -24.66 -1.90
CA SER A 59 -29.00 -25.50 -0.76
C SER A 59 -29.21 -24.87 0.62
N GLY A 60 -29.86 -23.70 0.72
CA GLY A 60 -30.28 -23.10 2.00
C GLY A 60 -29.25 -22.20 2.71
N ARG A 61 -28.10 -21.88 2.10
CA ARG A 61 -27.16 -20.90 2.66
C ARG A 61 -27.64 -19.49 2.28
N ALA A 62 -28.00 -18.69 3.27
CA ALA A 62 -28.47 -17.32 3.08
C ALA A 62 -27.44 -16.30 3.60
N LEU A 63 -27.12 -15.28 2.81
CA LEU A 63 -26.40 -14.09 3.28
C LEU A 63 -27.34 -12.90 3.33
N GLN A 64 -27.32 -12.17 4.44
CA GLN A 64 -28.15 -11.00 4.64
C GLN A 64 -27.42 -9.73 4.20
N PHE A 65 -28.15 -8.81 3.56
CA PHE A 65 -27.64 -7.50 3.17
C PHE A 65 -27.63 -6.55 4.38
N THR A 66 -26.67 -5.62 4.37
CA THR A 66 -26.59 -4.51 5.32
C THR A 66 -27.20 -3.26 4.69
N GLU A 67 -28.01 -2.53 5.46
CA GLU A 67 -28.67 -1.30 5.01
C GLU A 67 -27.76 -0.08 5.22
N SER A 68 -27.76 0.85 4.25
CA SER A 68 -27.19 2.19 4.44
C SER A 68 -28.15 3.11 5.21
N ASN A 69 -27.67 4.30 5.57
CA ASN A 69 -28.57 5.41 5.92
C ASN A 69 -29.52 5.73 4.73
N VAL A 70 -30.63 6.40 4.99
CA VAL A 70 -31.58 6.84 3.95
C VAL A 70 -31.06 8.14 3.32
N ASN A 71 -31.09 8.25 1.99
CA ASN A 71 -30.75 9.51 1.32
C ASN A 71 -31.92 10.52 1.39
N SER A 72 -31.65 11.78 1.02
CA SER A 72 -32.66 12.85 1.02
C SER A 72 -33.86 12.59 0.10
N ALA A 73 -33.72 11.68 -0.88
CA ALA A 73 -34.77 11.27 -1.80
C ALA A 73 -35.48 9.96 -1.38
N GLY A 74 -35.16 9.41 -0.20
CA GLY A 74 -35.81 8.21 0.35
C GLY A 74 -35.24 6.87 -0.12
N PHE A 75 -34.11 6.85 -0.84
CA PHE A 75 -33.45 5.61 -1.29
C PHE A 75 -32.51 5.06 -0.23
N ILE A 76 -32.38 3.72 -0.23
CA ILE A 76 -31.47 2.94 0.62
C ILE A 76 -30.60 2.07 -0.28
N VAL A 77 -29.32 2.01 0.04
CA VAL A 77 -28.38 1.08 -0.62
C VAL A 77 -28.19 -0.12 0.29
N TYR A 78 -28.57 -1.29 -0.20
CA TYR A 78 -28.35 -2.58 0.44
C TYR A 78 -27.05 -3.16 -0.08
N SER A 79 -26.12 -3.50 0.81
CA SER A 79 -24.80 -3.99 0.44
C SER A 79 -24.53 -5.38 1.03
N VAL A 80 -23.88 -6.27 0.29
CA VAL A 80 -23.44 -7.58 0.78
C VAL A 80 -22.01 -7.85 0.33
N GLN A 81 -21.14 -8.22 1.27
CA GLN A 81 -19.80 -8.70 0.95
C GLN A 81 -19.87 -10.19 0.64
N LEU A 82 -19.59 -10.57 -0.61
CA LEU A 82 -19.48 -11.98 -0.97
C LEU A 82 -18.11 -12.51 -0.48
N PRO A 83 -18.05 -13.57 0.36
CA PRO A 83 -16.80 -14.19 0.75
C PRO A 83 -15.99 -14.72 -0.45
N LYS A 84 -14.67 -14.86 -0.30
CA LYS A 84 -13.79 -15.36 -1.38
C LYS A 84 -14.04 -16.84 -1.71
N ASP A 85 -14.52 -17.59 -0.73
CA ASP A 85 -14.90 -19.01 -0.78
C ASP A 85 -16.40 -19.22 -1.02
N PHE A 86 -17.14 -18.15 -1.39
CA PHE A 86 -18.56 -18.29 -1.69
C PHE A 86 -18.75 -19.22 -2.91
N PRO A 87 -19.66 -20.23 -2.82
CA PRO A 87 -19.84 -21.17 -3.91
C PRO A 87 -20.31 -20.48 -5.19
N LEU A 88 -19.92 -21.05 -6.32
CA LEU A 88 -20.30 -20.56 -7.63
C LEU A 88 -21.67 -21.13 -8.02
N GLY A 89 -22.39 -20.42 -8.88
CA GLY A 89 -23.65 -20.88 -9.44
C GLY A 89 -24.76 -19.86 -9.33
N VAL A 90 -26.00 -20.34 -9.43
CA VAL A 90 -27.19 -19.48 -9.48
C VAL A 90 -27.83 -19.37 -8.10
N TYR A 91 -28.13 -18.13 -7.72
CA TYR A 91 -28.72 -17.71 -6.46
C TYR A 91 -29.93 -16.84 -6.73
N THR A 92 -30.80 -16.71 -5.74
CA THR A 92 -31.93 -15.80 -5.80
C THR A 92 -31.82 -14.73 -4.73
N ILE A 93 -32.15 -13.49 -5.09
CA ILE A 93 -32.33 -12.41 -4.12
C ILE A 93 -33.79 -12.41 -3.72
N SER A 94 -34.01 -12.57 -2.43
CA SER A 94 -35.34 -12.51 -1.85
C SER A 94 -35.47 -11.35 -0.88
N THR A 95 -36.66 -10.78 -0.84
CA THR A 95 -37.00 -9.70 0.07
C THR A 95 -38.17 -10.10 0.95
N GLN A 96 -38.06 -9.78 2.23
CA GLN A 96 -39.11 -10.03 3.22
C GLN A 96 -39.37 -8.75 4.03
N GLY A 97 -40.56 -8.18 3.88
CA GLY A 97 -41.03 -7.09 4.74
C GLY A 97 -41.65 -7.61 6.03
N LYS A 98 -41.72 -6.77 7.08
CA LYS A 98 -42.22 -7.16 8.41
C LYS A 98 -43.61 -7.85 8.41
N ASN A 99 -44.47 -7.50 7.44
CA ASN A 99 -45.82 -8.04 7.26
C ASN A 99 -46.09 -8.54 5.83
N TYR A 100 -45.05 -8.78 5.03
CA TYR A 100 -45.19 -9.17 3.63
C TYR A 100 -44.57 -10.54 3.39
N ALA A 101 -45.21 -11.32 2.51
CA ALA A 101 -44.67 -12.59 2.07
C ALA A 101 -43.31 -12.38 1.37
N LYS A 102 -42.46 -13.39 1.47
CA LYS A 102 -41.15 -13.40 0.83
C LYS A 102 -41.32 -13.37 -0.69
N THR A 103 -40.71 -12.40 -1.35
CA THR A 103 -40.76 -12.24 -2.81
C THR A 103 -39.35 -12.36 -3.40
N THR A 104 -39.25 -13.00 -4.57
CA THR A 104 -37.98 -13.06 -5.32
C THR A 104 -37.89 -11.84 -6.23
N VAL A 105 -36.79 -11.10 -6.12
CA VAL A 105 -36.61 -9.80 -6.81
C VAL A 105 -35.61 -9.90 -7.96
N ALA A 106 -34.63 -10.79 -7.87
CA ALA A 106 -33.61 -10.97 -8.90
C ALA A 106 -32.98 -12.37 -8.84
N GLY A 107 -32.52 -12.87 -9.98
CA GLY A 107 -31.61 -14.00 -10.06
C GLY A 107 -30.17 -13.50 -10.12
N VAL A 108 -29.23 -14.19 -9.48
CA VAL A 108 -27.81 -13.83 -9.48
C VAL A 108 -26.98 -15.04 -9.86
N HIS A 109 -26.18 -14.90 -10.91
CA HIS A 109 -25.15 -15.85 -11.23
C HIS A 109 -23.83 -15.40 -10.59
N VAL A 110 -23.37 -16.15 -9.59
CA VAL A 110 -22.08 -15.89 -8.93
C VAL A 110 -20.97 -16.63 -9.66
N ILE A 111 -20.02 -15.85 -10.17
CA ILE A 111 -18.85 -16.31 -10.90
C ILE A 111 -17.56 -16.08 -10.10
N GLU A 112 -16.47 -16.67 -10.58
CA GLU A 112 -15.13 -16.40 -10.05
C GLU A 112 -14.73 -14.95 -10.27
N LEU A 113 -13.88 -14.44 -9.39
CA LEU A 113 -13.30 -13.11 -9.54
C LEU A 113 -12.46 -13.08 -10.82
N THR A 114 -12.83 -12.23 -11.78
CA THR A 114 -12.08 -12.11 -13.04
C THR A 114 -10.91 -11.13 -12.92
N ALA A 115 -11.14 -10.00 -12.25
CA ALA A 115 -10.15 -8.95 -12.07
C ALA A 115 -10.18 -8.36 -10.66
N TYR A 116 -9.00 -8.22 -10.08
CA TYR A 116 -8.82 -7.59 -8.77
C TYR A 116 -8.91 -6.06 -8.89
N ASN A 117 -10.04 -5.49 -8.49
CA ASN A 117 -10.24 -4.04 -8.43
C ASN A 117 -10.48 -3.61 -6.98
N VAL A 118 -9.50 -2.88 -6.43
CA VAL A 118 -9.48 -2.42 -5.03
C VAL A 118 -10.68 -1.52 -4.70
N ILE A 119 -11.20 -0.75 -5.67
CA ILE A 119 -12.36 0.14 -5.48
C ILE A 119 -13.64 -0.62 -5.14
N GLN A 120 -13.76 -1.86 -5.59
CA GLN A 120 -14.93 -2.73 -5.34
C GLN A 120 -14.74 -3.62 -4.09
N MET A 121 -13.63 -3.43 -3.36
CA MET A 121 -13.26 -4.18 -2.17
C MET A 121 -12.91 -3.18 -1.04
N PRO A 122 -13.91 -2.55 -0.40
CA PRO A 122 -13.69 -1.39 0.47
C PRO A 122 -12.80 -1.69 1.68
N ASN A 123 -12.86 -2.91 2.24
CA ASN A 123 -11.98 -3.34 3.32
C ASN A 123 -10.51 -3.45 2.88
N GLU A 124 -10.28 -3.84 1.62
CA GLU A 124 -8.93 -3.94 1.06
C GLU A 124 -8.38 -2.53 0.73
N LEU A 125 -9.23 -1.64 0.20
CA LEU A 125 -8.89 -0.23 0.02
C LEU A 125 -8.58 0.46 1.35
N LEU A 126 -9.38 0.22 2.39
CA LEU A 126 -9.17 0.74 3.73
C LEU A 126 -7.77 0.40 4.24
N PHE A 127 -7.38 -0.87 4.16
CA PHE A 127 -6.08 -1.31 4.63
C PHE A 127 -4.95 -0.57 3.90
N LEU A 128 -5.04 -0.47 2.57
CA LEU A 128 -4.08 0.23 1.74
C LEU A 128 -3.94 1.70 2.15
N VAL A 129 -5.06 2.39 2.32
CA VAL A 129 -5.10 3.81 2.68
C VAL A 129 -4.56 4.01 4.10
N VAL A 130 -4.94 3.18 5.07
CA VAL A 130 -4.47 3.26 6.46
C VAL A 130 -2.96 3.08 6.56
N VAL A 131 -2.40 2.07 5.92
CA VAL A 131 -0.94 1.85 5.92
C VAL A 131 -0.22 2.97 5.19
N SER A 132 -0.75 3.43 4.05
CA SER A 132 -0.17 4.56 3.32
C SER A 132 -0.18 5.83 4.18
N SER A 133 -1.29 6.12 4.85
CA SER A 133 -1.42 7.24 5.79
C SER A 133 -0.38 7.16 6.91
N PHE A 134 -0.19 5.99 7.52
CA PHE A 134 0.85 5.77 8.53
C PHE A 134 2.25 6.14 8.02
N LEU A 135 2.60 5.68 6.81
CA LEU A 135 3.91 5.94 6.20
C LEU A 135 4.11 7.42 5.84
N VAL A 136 3.12 8.06 5.21
CA VAL A 136 3.18 9.50 4.86
C VAL A 136 3.34 10.36 6.12
N THR A 137 2.56 10.07 7.16
CA THR A 137 2.64 10.75 8.46
C THR A 137 4.03 10.60 9.10
N THR A 138 4.68 9.44 8.95
CA THR A 138 6.02 9.25 9.50
C THR A 138 7.05 10.18 8.86
N PHE A 139 7.04 10.33 7.53
CA PHE A 139 7.98 11.22 6.84
C PHE A 139 7.89 12.67 7.33
N SER A 140 6.71 13.11 7.77
CA SER A 140 6.55 14.46 8.30
C SER A 140 7.13 14.65 9.70
N ILE A 141 7.26 13.58 10.49
CA ILE A 141 7.82 13.61 11.85
C ILE A 141 9.34 13.48 11.83
N ILE A 142 9.88 12.61 10.96
CA ILE A 142 11.33 12.33 10.85
C ILE A 142 12.15 13.59 10.59
N ARG A 143 11.56 14.61 9.96
CA ARG A 143 12.22 15.89 9.68
C ARG A 143 12.71 16.63 10.93
N ARG A 144 12.12 16.38 12.11
CA ARG A 144 12.47 17.12 13.33
C ARG A 144 13.93 16.89 13.76
N PRO A 145 14.60 17.88 14.35
CA PRO A 145 16.00 17.76 14.83
C PRO A 145 16.26 16.56 15.74
N ARG A 146 15.31 16.18 16.60
CA ARG A 146 15.41 14.97 17.45
C ARG A 146 15.71 13.68 16.68
N TYR A 147 15.23 13.58 15.44
CA TYR A 147 15.35 12.40 14.59
C TYR A 147 16.37 12.56 13.44
N SER A 148 16.98 13.75 13.33
CA SER A 148 17.99 14.07 12.31
C SER A 148 19.30 13.27 12.45
N PRO A 149 19.88 13.08 13.66
CA PRO A 149 21.12 12.34 13.79
C PRO A 149 20.85 10.83 13.75
N LEU A 150 21.24 10.19 12.65
CA LEU A 150 21.19 8.75 12.47
C LEU A 150 22.60 8.18 12.59
N SER A 151 22.75 7.08 13.32
CA SER A 151 24.04 6.39 13.46
C SER A 151 23.92 4.88 13.34
N TYR A 152 25.00 4.25 12.88
CA TYR A 152 25.18 2.81 12.88
C TYR A 152 26.66 2.45 12.98
N MET A 153 26.93 1.21 13.40
CA MET A 153 28.28 0.66 13.49
C MET A 153 28.70 0.17 12.11
N LYS A 154 29.76 0.77 11.55
CA LYS A 154 30.34 0.42 10.26
C LYS A 154 31.68 -0.28 10.43
N SER A 155 31.95 -1.33 9.66
CA SER A 155 33.25 -2.00 9.61
C SER A 155 34.29 -1.16 8.86
N LEU A 156 35.50 -1.02 9.41
CA LEU A 156 36.61 -0.26 8.79
C LEU A 156 37.41 -1.10 7.79
N ASP A 157 37.46 -2.42 7.97
CA ASP A 157 38.52 -3.26 7.37
C ASP A 157 38.53 -3.28 5.84
N LEU A 158 37.41 -2.95 5.18
CA LEU A 158 37.29 -3.01 3.71
C LEU A 158 36.50 -1.85 3.09
N THR A 159 35.84 -1.01 3.88
CA THR A 159 34.86 -0.03 3.37
C THR A 159 35.42 1.36 3.10
N LEU A 160 36.60 1.69 3.63
CA LEU A 160 37.18 3.03 3.53
C LEU A 160 38.12 3.22 2.34
N ASN A 161 38.74 2.14 1.84
CA ASN A 161 39.63 2.22 0.69
C ASN A 161 39.55 0.96 -0.19
N PRO A 162 38.81 0.97 -1.31
CA PRO A 162 38.76 -0.16 -2.25
C PRO A 162 40.08 -0.34 -3.06
N TYR A 163 41.09 0.46 -2.76
CA TYR A 163 42.46 0.39 -3.26
C TYR A 163 43.47 -0.02 -2.17
N ASP A 164 43.01 -0.43 -0.99
CA ASP A 164 43.86 -1.02 0.05
C ASP A 164 44.59 -2.28 -0.49
N GLU A 165 45.86 -2.47 -0.13
CA GLU A 165 46.65 -3.63 -0.54
C GLU A 165 46.05 -4.94 -0.03
N ARG A 166 45.35 -4.91 1.11
CA ARG A 166 44.59 -6.07 1.63
C ARG A 166 43.53 -6.56 0.64
N PHE A 167 43.06 -5.67 -0.24
CA PHE A 167 42.09 -5.98 -1.30
C PHE A 167 42.70 -6.81 -2.43
N ALA A 168 44.03 -6.75 -2.64
CA ALA A 168 44.72 -7.42 -3.73
C ALA A 168 44.69 -8.96 -3.63
N LYS A 169 44.44 -9.50 -2.43
CA LYS A 169 44.31 -10.95 -2.18
C LYS A 169 43.09 -11.59 -2.86
N TYR A 170 42.08 -10.78 -3.21
CA TYR A 170 40.84 -11.30 -3.79
C TYR A 170 40.87 -11.38 -5.34
N PRO A 171 40.10 -12.32 -5.95
CA PRO A 171 39.98 -12.43 -7.40
C PRO A 171 39.59 -11.10 -8.07
N SER A 172 40.06 -10.87 -9.30
CA SER A 172 39.82 -9.62 -10.04
C SER A 172 38.34 -9.28 -10.18
N ILE A 173 37.50 -10.28 -10.46
CA ILE A 173 36.05 -10.12 -10.59
C ILE A 173 35.44 -9.59 -9.29
N PHE A 174 35.80 -10.15 -8.14
CA PHE A 174 35.33 -9.66 -6.84
C PHE A 174 35.71 -8.18 -6.63
N ARG A 175 36.96 -7.82 -6.93
CA ARG A 175 37.43 -6.43 -6.77
C ARG A 175 36.67 -5.46 -7.65
N SER A 176 36.41 -5.83 -8.91
CA SER A 176 35.67 -5.00 -9.85
C SER A 176 34.23 -4.77 -9.39
N VAL A 177 33.53 -5.83 -8.99
CA VAL A 177 32.13 -5.73 -8.54
C VAL A 177 32.03 -4.96 -7.21
N TYR A 178 32.97 -5.18 -6.30
CA TYR A 178 33.04 -4.43 -5.04
C TYR A 178 33.21 -2.92 -5.28
N ARG A 179 34.14 -2.54 -6.18
CA ARG A 179 34.36 -1.13 -6.58
C ARG A 179 33.13 -0.52 -7.24
N MET A 180 32.49 -1.26 -8.14
CA MET A 180 31.28 -0.83 -8.82
C MET A 180 30.17 -0.49 -7.82
N ARG A 181 29.95 -1.35 -6.82
CA ARG A 181 28.94 -1.12 -5.77
C ARG A 181 29.25 0.13 -4.95
N ILE A 182 30.50 0.30 -4.50
CA ILE A 182 30.91 1.49 -3.73
C ILE A 182 30.71 2.77 -4.56
N GLN A 183 31.20 2.79 -5.80
CA GLN A 183 31.05 3.94 -6.70
C GLN A 183 29.58 4.28 -6.98
N ALA A 184 28.74 3.27 -7.17
CA ALA A 184 27.31 3.45 -7.39
C ALA A 184 26.63 4.13 -6.18
N VAL A 185 27.02 3.78 -4.95
CA VAL A 185 26.45 4.37 -3.74
C VAL A 185 27.08 5.73 -3.41
N ASP A 186 28.38 5.91 -3.67
CA ASP A 186 29.08 7.16 -3.41
C ASP A 186 28.55 8.32 -4.25
N ASN A 187 28.16 8.04 -5.49
CA ASN A 187 27.53 9.02 -6.39
C ASN A 187 26.14 9.50 -5.93
N LEU A 188 25.52 8.85 -4.95
CA LEU A 188 24.24 9.31 -4.41
C LEU A 188 24.43 10.56 -3.53
N GLN A 189 23.49 11.50 -3.63
CA GLN A 189 23.45 12.67 -2.73
C GLN A 189 23.24 12.23 -1.28
N LYS A 190 23.81 13.00 -0.33
CA LYS A 190 23.58 12.80 1.11
C LYS A 190 22.08 12.93 1.40
N SER A 191 21.47 11.82 1.82
CA SER A 191 20.02 11.68 1.98
C SER A 191 19.70 10.54 2.93
N LEU A 192 18.47 10.51 3.46
CA LEU A 192 17.95 9.37 4.23
C LEU A 192 18.06 8.07 3.41
N PHE A 193 17.73 8.13 2.11
CA PHE A 193 17.83 6.99 1.21
C PHE A 193 19.26 6.42 1.12
N LYS A 194 20.27 7.28 0.88
CA LYS A 194 21.68 6.85 0.85
C LYS A 194 22.11 6.22 2.18
N PHE A 195 21.74 6.85 3.29
CA PHE A 195 22.03 6.33 4.63
C PHE A 195 21.41 4.94 4.84
N SER A 196 20.12 4.80 4.56
CA SER A 196 19.40 3.54 4.74
C SER A 196 19.97 2.45 3.82
N LEU A 197 20.31 2.77 2.57
CA LEU A 197 20.91 1.82 1.63
C LEU A 197 22.28 1.31 2.11
N LEU A 198 23.13 2.20 2.62
CA LEU A 198 24.44 1.83 3.17
C LEU A 198 24.29 0.96 4.43
N ARG A 199 23.43 1.41 5.35
CA ARG A 199 23.19 0.71 6.62
C ARG A 199 22.57 -0.67 6.41
N ASP A 200 21.62 -0.77 5.49
CA ASP A 200 20.88 -2.01 5.24
C ASP A 200 21.77 -3.15 4.73
N GLY A 201 22.82 -2.81 3.96
CA GLY A 201 23.82 -3.77 3.48
C GLY A 201 24.95 -4.05 4.47
N GLU A 202 25.07 -3.30 5.57
CA GLU A 202 26.19 -3.44 6.51
C GLU A 202 26.21 -4.80 7.21
N LEU A 203 25.04 -5.37 7.53
CA LEU A 203 24.95 -6.73 8.09
C LEU A 203 25.63 -7.75 7.18
N LEU A 204 25.31 -7.71 5.88
CA LEU A 204 25.84 -8.65 4.91
C LEU A 204 27.35 -8.46 4.73
N HIS A 205 27.83 -7.21 4.80
CA HIS A 205 29.26 -6.91 4.75
C HIS A 205 30.01 -7.45 5.97
N LYS A 206 29.47 -7.28 7.19
CA LYS A 206 30.01 -7.86 8.43
C LYS A 206 30.09 -9.38 8.39
N ILE A 207 29.10 -10.04 7.79
CA ILE A 207 29.08 -11.50 7.64
C ILE A 207 30.10 -11.94 6.58
N SER A 208 30.05 -11.32 5.39
CA SER A 208 30.92 -11.66 4.28
C SER A 208 31.00 -10.50 3.27
N PRO A 209 32.16 -9.83 3.16
CA PRO A 209 32.40 -8.82 2.14
C PRO A 209 32.26 -9.38 0.71
N ALA A 210 32.59 -10.66 0.52
CA ALA A 210 32.40 -11.40 -0.73
C ALA A 210 30.93 -11.47 -1.13
N LEU A 211 30.07 -11.91 -0.21
CA LEU A 211 28.64 -12.00 -0.44
C LEU A 211 28.03 -10.62 -0.69
N TRP A 212 28.44 -9.61 0.09
CA TRP A 212 28.00 -8.23 -0.10
C TRP A 212 28.32 -7.69 -1.51
N ALA A 213 29.49 -7.98 -2.08
CA ALA A 213 29.79 -7.54 -3.44
C ALA A 213 29.07 -8.33 -4.52
N LEU A 214 29.01 -9.66 -4.41
CA LEU A 214 28.53 -10.52 -5.49
C LEU A 214 27.00 -10.67 -5.53
N LEU A 215 26.31 -10.49 -4.40
CA LEU A 215 24.86 -10.68 -4.31
C LEU A 215 24.06 -9.79 -5.28
N PRO A 216 24.40 -8.51 -5.51
CA PRO A 216 23.69 -7.69 -6.50
C PRO A 216 23.83 -8.22 -7.93
N LEU A 217 24.98 -8.81 -8.29
CA LEU A 217 25.15 -9.42 -9.60
C LEU A 217 24.31 -10.68 -9.74
N ALA A 218 24.30 -11.54 -8.71
CA ALA A 218 23.41 -12.70 -8.68
C ALA A 218 21.93 -12.29 -8.73
N SER A 219 21.56 -11.23 -8.02
CA SER A 219 20.19 -10.74 -7.96
C SER A 219 19.69 -10.22 -9.31
N LEU A 220 20.57 -9.63 -10.14
CA LEU A 220 20.24 -9.27 -11.53
C LEU A 220 19.72 -10.48 -12.31
N PHE A 221 20.43 -11.61 -12.24
CA PHE A 221 20.05 -12.85 -12.94
C PHE A 221 18.81 -13.50 -12.34
N ILE A 222 18.60 -13.40 -11.02
CA ILE A 222 17.35 -13.85 -10.38
C ILE A 222 16.17 -12.99 -10.87
N GLY A 223 16.38 -11.68 -11.05
CA GLY A 223 15.42 -10.78 -11.68
C GLY A 223 15.08 -11.18 -13.12
N PHE A 224 16.10 -11.61 -13.89
CA PHE A 224 15.88 -12.16 -15.22
C PHE A 224 15.03 -13.44 -15.21
N ALA A 225 15.34 -14.37 -14.29
CA ALA A 225 14.54 -15.58 -14.13
C ALA A 225 13.08 -15.24 -13.78
N ALA A 226 12.84 -14.27 -12.90
CA ALA A 226 11.49 -13.83 -12.57
C ALA A 226 10.73 -13.23 -13.75
N ALA A 227 11.41 -12.50 -14.64
CA ALA A 227 10.78 -11.97 -15.86
C ALA A 227 10.44 -13.09 -16.85
N PHE A 228 11.32 -14.08 -16.99
CA PHE A 228 11.10 -15.24 -17.87
C PHE A 228 9.90 -16.09 -17.42
N GLU A 229 9.82 -16.39 -16.12
CA GLU A 229 8.68 -17.11 -15.54
C GLU A 229 7.37 -16.34 -15.69
N SER A 230 7.38 -15.04 -15.39
CA SER A 230 6.20 -14.20 -15.56
C SER A 230 5.71 -14.16 -17.01
N ARG A 231 6.62 -14.14 -17.98
CA ARG A 231 6.28 -14.16 -19.41
C ARG A 231 5.62 -15.48 -19.81
N SER A 232 6.11 -16.60 -19.28
CA SER A 232 5.54 -17.92 -19.56
C SER A 232 4.09 -18.03 -19.08
N ALA A 233 3.72 -17.27 -18.04
CA ALA A 233 2.36 -17.14 -17.54
C ALA A 233 1.49 -16.10 -18.30
N GLY A 234 2.04 -15.43 -19.32
CA GLY A 234 1.30 -14.59 -20.27
C GLY A 234 1.11 -13.12 -19.88
N GLN A 235 1.71 -12.61 -18.79
CA GLN A 235 1.58 -11.20 -18.35
C GLN A 235 2.81 -10.63 -17.62
N VAL A 236 2.86 -9.30 -17.52
CA VAL A 236 3.98 -8.53 -16.92
C VAL A 236 4.23 -8.88 -15.45
N VAL A 237 3.21 -9.30 -14.69
CA VAL A 237 3.33 -9.55 -13.24
C VAL A 237 2.55 -10.79 -12.78
N GLN A 238 2.90 -11.95 -13.34
CA GLN A 238 2.49 -13.25 -12.82
C GLN A 238 3.70 -14.04 -12.34
N ILE A 239 4.44 -13.45 -11.40
CA ILE A 239 5.63 -14.06 -10.82
C ILE A 239 5.17 -15.19 -9.87
N PRO A 240 5.77 -16.39 -9.93
CA PRO A 240 5.52 -17.43 -8.95
C PRO A 240 5.76 -16.92 -7.53
N ILE A 241 4.84 -17.21 -6.61
CA ILE A 241 4.88 -16.67 -5.23
C ILE A 241 6.20 -17.01 -4.54
N THR A 242 6.74 -18.20 -4.79
CA THR A 242 8.02 -18.67 -4.26
C THR A 242 9.18 -17.79 -4.71
N LEU A 243 9.25 -17.47 -6.01
CA LEU A 243 10.28 -16.62 -6.59
C LEU A 243 10.11 -15.17 -6.11
N PHE A 244 8.87 -14.68 -6.05
CA PHE A 244 8.57 -13.35 -5.53
C PHE A 244 8.99 -13.20 -4.06
N ALA A 245 8.67 -14.19 -3.21
CA ALA A 245 9.07 -14.22 -1.81
C ALA A 245 10.59 -14.32 -1.67
N GLY A 246 11.26 -15.16 -2.48
CA GLY A 246 12.72 -15.29 -2.47
C GLY A 246 13.43 -13.97 -2.77
N ILE A 247 12.96 -13.22 -3.77
CA ILE A 247 13.52 -11.90 -4.10
C ILE A 247 13.19 -10.86 -3.01
N ALA A 248 12.00 -10.92 -2.42
CA ALA A 248 11.64 -10.06 -1.29
C ALA A 248 12.55 -10.31 -0.07
N ILE A 249 12.87 -11.57 0.26
CA ILE A 249 13.84 -11.91 1.32
C ILE A 249 15.22 -11.36 0.96
N LEU A 250 15.66 -11.53 -0.29
CA LEU A 250 16.95 -11.01 -0.76
C LEU A 250 17.02 -9.50 -0.58
N GLY A 251 15.96 -8.76 -0.93
CA GLY A 251 15.90 -7.31 -0.73
C GLY A 251 15.74 -6.88 0.73
N VAL A 252 15.17 -7.72 1.60
CA VAL A 252 15.22 -7.51 3.05
C VAL A 252 16.66 -7.62 3.56
N LEU A 253 17.40 -8.63 3.12
CA LEU A 253 18.80 -8.83 3.54
C LEU A 253 19.71 -7.72 3.01
N ASP A 254 19.54 -7.35 1.75
CA ASP A 254 20.28 -6.27 1.10
C ASP A 254 19.42 -5.56 0.06
N SER A 255 18.89 -4.39 0.44
CA SER A 255 17.99 -3.62 -0.41
C SER A 255 18.61 -3.17 -1.74
N TYR A 256 19.94 -3.02 -1.81
CA TYR A 256 20.62 -2.75 -3.07
C TYR A 256 20.49 -3.93 -4.04
N SER A 257 20.65 -5.16 -3.54
CA SER A 257 20.43 -6.36 -4.33
C SER A 257 18.97 -6.50 -4.77
N GLY A 258 17.99 -6.14 -3.92
CA GLY A 258 16.57 -6.09 -4.31
C GLY A 258 16.29 -5.07 -5.44
N PHE A 259 16.95 -3.91 -5.39
CA PHE A 259 16.89 -2.91 -6.46
C PHE A 259 17.50 -3.44 -7.78
N VAL A 260 18.66 -4.09 -7.72
CA VAL A 260 19.29 -4.67 -8.92
C VAL A 260 18.47 -5.83 -9.51
N ALA A 261 17.83 -6.66 -8.68
CA ALA A 261 16.89 -7.68 -9.15
C ALA A 261 15.70 -7.06 -9.88
N THR A 262 15.19 -5.94 -9.37
CA THR A 262 14.14 -5.17 -10.03
C THR A 262 14.60 -4.64 -11.39
N ILE A 263 15.82 -4.09 -11.49
CA ILE A 263 16.36 -3.63 -12.78
C ILE A 263 16.44 -4.79 -13.77
N GLY A 264 16.94 -5.95 -13.34
CA GLY A 264 17.00 -7.14 -14.18
C GLY A 264 15.61 -7.54 -14.68
N PHE A 265 14.65 -7.65 -13.76
CA PHE A 265 13.26 -7.94 -14.09
C PHE A 265 12.67 -6.93 -15.08
N ALA A 266 12.76 -5.63 -14.78
CA ALA A 266 12.21 -4.57 -15.59
C ALA A 266 12.83 -4.55 -17.01
N LEU A 267 14.16 -4.73 -17.10
CA LEU A 267 14.86 -4.77 -18.39
C LEU A 267 14.31 -5.87 -19.29
N LEU A 268 14.16 -7.10 -18.78
CA LEU A 268 13.61 -8.19 -19.58
C LEU A 268 12.13 -8.04 -19.88
N GLN A 269 11.34 -7.44 -18.99
CA GLN A 269 9.94 -7.15 -19.29
C GLN A 269 9.80 -6.11 -20.43
N VAL A 270 10.68 -5.12 -20.47
CA VAL A 270 10.74 -4.11 -21.55
C VAL A 270 11.26 -4.74 -22.84
N LEU A 271 12.40 -5.42 -22.80
CA LEU A 271 12.99 -6.08 -23.98
C LEU A 271 12.08 -7.17 -24.56
N GLY A 272 11.32 -7.86 -23.70
CA GLY A 272 10.33 -8.86 -24.09
C GLY A 272 9.05 -8.28 -24.70
N GLY A 273 8.89 -6.95 -24.73
CA GLY A 273 7.70 -6.29 -25.27
C GLY A 273 6.46 -6.42 -24.38
N ASN A 274 6.61 -6.82 -23.11
CA ASN A 274 5.48 -7.01 -22.21
C ASN A 274 5.00 -5.68 -21.60
N VAL A 275 5.88 -4.69 -21.48
CA VAL A 275 5.53 -3.35 -20.98
C VAL A 275 5.05 -2.48 -22.15
N THR A 276 3.74 -2.34 -22.28
CA THR A 276 3.11 -1.66 -23.44
C THR A 276 2.35 -0.39 -23.07
N ASN A 277 1.99 -0.23 -21.81
CA ASN A 277 1.14 0.87 -21.35
C ASN A 277 1.55 1.33 -19.93
N VAL A 278 0.95 2.44 -19.48
CA VAL A 278 1.24 3.03 -18.15
C VAL A 278 0.89 2.08 -17.01
N LYS A 279 -0.14 1.25 -17.16
CA LYS A 279 -0.54 0.25 -16.15
C LYS A 279 0.56 -0.79 -15.95
N ASP A 280 1.20 -1.25 -17.02
CA ASP A 280 2.33 -2.20 -16.97
C ASP A 280 3.55 -1.57 -16.27
N VAL A 281 3.88 -0.32 -16.58
CA VAL A 281 4.98 0.42 -15.94
C VAL A 281 4.75 0.51 -14.43
N LEU A 282 3.54 0.89 -14.01
CA LEU A 282 3.20 0.95 -12.58
C LEU A 282 3.21 -0.42 -11.91
N ALA A 283 2.83 -1.48 -12.63
CA ALA A 283 2.86 -2.83 -12.11
C ALA A 283 4.32 -3.26 -11.81
N VAL A 284 5.26 -2.95 -12.72
CA VAL A 284 6.70 -3.15 -12.51
C VAL A 284 7.20 -2.31 -11.33
N MET A 285 6.77 -1.04 -11.21
CA MET A 285 7.14 -0.20 -10.06
C MET A 285 6.57 -0.74 -8.73
N ALA A 286 5.37 -1.31 -8.72
CA ALA A 286 4.79 -1.93 -7.53
C ALA A 286 5.60 -3.16 -7.09
N VAL A 287 6.05 -3.98 -8.05
CA VAL A 287 6.99 -5.08 -7.78
C VAL A 287 8.32 -4.56 -7.24
N ALA A 288 8.85 -3.48 -7.80
CA ALA A 288 10.06 -2.83 -7.31
C ALA A 288 9.94 -2.47 -5.82
N ILE A 289 8.84 -1.80 -5.45
CA ILE A 289 8.56 -1.42 -4.06
C ILE A 289 8.50 -2.67 -3.19
N ALA A 290 7.84 -3.74 -3.63
CA ALA A 290 7.74 -4.98 -2.86
C ALA A 290 9.09 -5.65 -2.59
N TRP A 291 10.04 -5.54 -3.52
CA TRP A 291 11.35 -6.17 -3.40
C TRP A 291 12.37 -5.32 -2.67
N CYS A 292 12.37 -3.99 -2.81
CA CYS A 292 13.41 -3.16 -2.22
C CYS A 292 12.98 -2.35 -0.99
N ALA A 293 11.70 -1.95 -0.89
CA ALA A 293 11.29 -0.98 0.11
C ALA A 293 11.09 -1.57 1.53
N PRO A 294 10.56 -2.79 1.73
CA PRO A 294 10.35 -3.35 3.07
C PRO A 294 11.60 -3.34 3.96
N GLY A 295 12.74 -3.78 3.43
CA GLY A 295 14.04 -3.76 4.13
C GLY A 295 14.47 -2.33 4.45
N LEU A 296 14.58 -1.47 3.44
CA LEU A 296 14.99 -0.06 3.61
C LEU A 296 14.15 0.68 4.64
N VAL A 297 12.83 0.57 4.53
CA VAL A 297 11.90 1.28 5.42
C VAL A 297 12.03 0.71 6.82
N SER A 298 12.00 -0.61 6.98
CA SER A 298 12.14 -1.23 8.30
C SER A 298 13.44 -0.83 9.01
N THR A 299 14.57 -0.92 8.30
CA THR A 299 15.87 -0.44 8.79
C THR A 299 15.78 1.03 9.20
N SER A 300 15.19 1.90 8.37
CA SER A 300 15.02 3.32 8.70
C SER A 300 14.26 3.52 10.02
N TYR A 301 13.13 2.81 10.22
CA TYR A 301 12.40 2.85 11.50
C TYR A 301 13.27 2.35 12.65
N PHE A 302 13.96 1.22 12.48
CA PHE A 302 14.83 0.65 13.50
C PHE A 302 15.92 1.64 13.97
N SER A 303 16.51 2.46 13.07
CA SER A 303 17.42 3.55 13.50
C SER A 303 16.69 4.69 14.19
N THR A 304 15.68 5.23 13.51
CA THR A 304 15.16 6.56 13.81
C THR A 304 14.30 6.54 15.06
N THR A 305 13.50 5.48 15.23
CA THR A 305 12.58 5.39 16.38
C THR A 305 13.25 4.94 17.66
N SER A 306 14.54 4.57 17.64
CA SER A 306 15.29 4.31 18.88
C SER A 306 15.24 5.47 19.86
N ARG A 307 15.14 6.70 19.36
CA ARG A 307 15.00 7.92 20.18
C ARG A 307 13.67 8.01 20.92
N ASP A 308 12.62 7.34 20.46
CA ASP A 308 11.30 7.31 21.11
C ASP A 308 11.29 6.45 22.38
N PHE A 309 12.24 5.52 22.47
CA PHE A 309 12.40 4.57 23.56
C PHE A 309 13.62 4.90 24.43
N SER A 310 14.06 6.17 24.45
CA SER A 310 15.26 6.60 25.19
C SER A 310 15.17 6.41 26.72
N ARG A 311 13.97 6.11 27.25
CA ARG A 311 13.75 5.79 28.67
C ARG A 311 14.21 4.38 29.06
N PHE A 312 14.41 3.50 28.09
CA PHE A 312 14.84 2.12 28.31
C PHE A 312 16.35 1.97 28.13
N GLN A 313 16.93 0.97 28.79
CA GLN A 313 18.35 0.62 28.59
C GLN A 313 18.62 0.25 27.13
N THR A 314 19.84 0.50 26.65
CA THR A 314 20.20 0.37 25.23
C THR A 314 19.92 -1.02 24.65
N LYS A 315 20.16 -2.08 25.43
CA LYS A 315 19.92 -3.48 25.02
C LYS A 315 18.43 -3.76 24.87
N ASP A 316 17.64 -3.43 25.89
CA ASP A 316 16.18 -3.62 25.90
C ASP A 316 15.51 -2.78 24.81
N ARG A 317 16.01 -1.55 24.60
CA ARG A 317 15.55 -0.65 23.56
C ARG A 317 15.67 -1.25 22.16
N LYS A 318 16.82 -1.84 21.81
CA LYS A 318 17.03 -2.45 20.49
C LYS A 318 16.07 -3.63 20.28
N ASN A 319 15.88 -4.48 21.30
CA ASN A 319 14.98 -5.63 21.21
C ASN A 319 13.51 -5.21 21.04
N LEU A 320 13.05 -4.17 21.73
CA LEU A 320 11.69 -3.64 21.62
C LEU A 320 11.36 -3.09 20.23
N LEU A 321 12.36 -2.67 19.45
CA LEU A 321 12.19 -2.08 18.12
C LEU A 321 12.05 -3.10 17.00
N ILE A 322 12.46 -4.35 17.22
CA ILE A 322 12.46 -5.40 16.18
C ILE A 322 11.05 -5.59 15.62
N LEU A 323 10.08 -5.86 16.50
CA LEU A 323 8.72 -6.19 16.09
C LEU A 323 8.00 -5.01 15.40
N PRO A 324 8.00 -3.77 15.95
CA PRO A 324 7.40 -2.62 15.28
C PRO A 324 8.02 -2.32 13.90
N ALA A 325 9.35 -2.36 13.79
CA ALA A 325 10.04 -2.14 12.52
C ALA A 325 9.69 -3.23 11.49
N ALA A 326 9.64 -4.50 11.93
CA ALA A 326 9.26 -5.62 11.08
C ALA A 326 7.81 -5.53 10.59
N LEU A 327 6.88 -5.16 11.47
CA LEU A 327 5.47 -4.97 11.12
C LEU A 327 5.27 -3.92 10.03
N ILE A 328 6.05 -2.82 10.08
CA ILE A 328 5.99 -1.78 9.06
C ILE A 328 6.50 -2.28 7.71
N GLY A 329 7.65 -2.97 7.70
CA GLY A 329 8.20 -3.55 6.48
C GLY A 329 7.24 -4.59 5.86
N ALA A 330 6.65 -5.46 6.68
CA ALA A 330 5.65 -6.44 6.25
C ALA A 330 4.37 -5.77 5.71
N SER A 331 3.91 -4.69 6.34
CA SER A 331 2.76 -3.92 5.87
C SER A 331 3.02 -3.29 4.51
N LEU A 332 4.25 -2.82 4.25
CA LEU A 332 4.66 -2.29 2.96
C LEU A 332 4.73 -3.39 1.89
N ALA A 333 5.20 -4.59 2.23
CA ALA A 333 5.15 -5.75 1.33
C ALA A 333 3.70 -6.13 0.97
N LEU A 334 2.77 -6.07 1.92
CA LEU A 334 1.36 -6.32 1.66
C LEU A 334 0.74 -5.25 0.75
N VAL A 335 0.97 -3.96 1.04
CA VAL A 335 0.44 -2.86 0.21
C VAL A 335 0.98 -2.92 -1.22
N SER A 336 2.27 -3.17 -1.39
CA SER A 336 2.87 -3.28 -2.73
C SER A 336 2.34 -4.48 -3.51
N GLN A 337 2.10 -5.63 -2.87
CA GLN A 337 1.43 -6.78 -3.48
C GLN A 337 -0.02 -6.48 -3.89
N MET A 338 -0.77 -5.74 -3.06
CA MET A 338 -2.14 -5.33 -3.38
C MET A 338 -2.17 -4.36 -4.57
N ILE A 339 -1.29 -3.36 -4.58
CA ILE A 339 -1.16 -2.42 -5.71
C ILE A 339 -0.79 -3.19 -6.97
N SER A 340 0.23 -4.05 -6.91
CA SER A 340 0.66 -4.88 -8.03
C SER A 340 -0.50 -5.72 -8.60
N SER A 341 -1.24 -6.42 -7.73
CA SER A 341 -2.41 -7.22 -8.14
C SER A 341 -3.50 -6.35 -8.77
N SER A 342 -3.72 -5.12 -8.26
CA SER A 342 -4.74 -4.19 -8.79
C SER A 342 -4.42 -3.62 -10.16
N LEU A 343 -3.14 -3.66 -10.52
CA LEU A 343 -2.62 -3.19 -11.79
C LEU A 343 -2.44 -4.34 -12.79
N THR A 344 -2.94 -5.54 -12.50
CA THR A 344 -3.04 -6.64 -13.47
C THR A 344 -4.47 -6.76 -14.01
N SER A 345 -4.67 -7.47 -15.13
CA SER A 345 -6.01 -7.68 -15.70
C SER A 345 -6.68 -8.98 -15.24
N HIS A 346 -5.94 -9.87 -14.58
CA HIS A 346 -6.47 -11.12 -14.02
C HIS A 346 -6.11 -11.26 -12.54
N VAL A 347 -6.79 -12.18 -11.88
CA VAL A 347 -6.44 -12.56 -10.51
C VAL A 347 -5.12 -13.32 -10.52
N GLY A 348 -4.07 -12.67 -10.01
CA GLY A 348 -2.77 -13.29 -9.83
C GLY A 348 -2.73 -14.32 -8.69
N SER A 349 -1.63 -15.06 -8.64
CA SER A 349 -1.33 -16.08 -7.62
C SER A 349 -1.49 -15.57 -6.17
N PHE A 350 -1.29 -14.27 -5.95
CA PHE A 350 -1.37 -13.58 -4.68
C PHE A 350 -2.76 -13.50 -4.02
N PHE A 351 -3.86 -13.65 -4.78
CA PHE A 351 -5.19 -13.37 -4.24
C PHE A 351 -5.64 -14.36 -3.17
N ASN A 352 -5.30 -15.65 -3.35
CA ASN A 352 -5.65 -16.71 -2.40
C ASN A 352 -4.65 -16.81 -1.22
N GLN A 353 -3.41 -16.33 -1.40
CA GLN A 353 -2.34 -16.40 -0.39
C GLN A 353 -1.86 -15.01 0.03
N LYS A 354 -2.81 -14.08 0.24
CA LYS A 354 -2.52 -12.65 0.43
C LYS A 354 -1.53 -12.33 1.56
N PHE A 355 -1.52 -13.13 2.62
CA PHE A 355 -0.67 -12.91 3.79
C PHE A 355 0.65 -13.69 3.77
N LEU A 356 0.84 -14.63 2.85
CA LEU A 356 2.00 -15.52 2.87
C LEU A 356 3.32 -14.73 2.70
N VAL A 357 3.44 -13.92 1.65
CA VAL A 357 4.65 -13.12 1.41
C VAL A 357 4.89 -12.08 2.52
N PRO A 358 3.89 -11.29 2.96
CA PRO A 358 4.08 -10.36 4.07
C PRO A 358 4.54 -11.04 5.37
N THR A 359 4.02 -12.24 5.69
CA THR A 359 4.47 -13.01 6.85
C THR A 359 5.91 -13.50 6.70
N ILE A 360 6.31 -13.97 5.52
CA ILE A 360 7.70 -14.34 5.24
C ILE A 360 8.62 -13.13 5.40
N VAL A 361 8.24 -11.97 4.84
CA VAL A 361 8.98 -10.72 4.96
C VAL A 361 9.06 -10.26 6.41
N LEU A 362 7.99 -10.37 7.19
CA LEU A 362 7.96 -10.06 8.62
C LEU A 362 9.02 -10.87 9.38
N VAL A 363 9.03 -12.19 9.17
CA VAL A 363 9.98 -13.09 9.82
C VAL A 363 11.41 -12.80 9.37
N ALA A 364 11.63 -12.57 8.08
CA ALA A 364 12.94 -12.26 7.53
C ALA A 364 13.51 -10.95 8.11
N ILE A 365 12.70 -9.90 8.23
CA ILE A 365 13.11 -8.62 8.82
C ILE A 365 13.40 -8.77 10.32
N ALA A 366 12.53 -9.48 11.06
CA ALA A 366 12.76 -9.71 12.48
C ALA A 366 14.06 -10.49 12.72
N ALA A 367 14.31 -11.53 11.91
CA ALA A 367 15.54 -12.30 11.95
C ALA A 367 16.76 -11.44 11.59
N LYS A 368 16.66 -10.58 10.57
CA LYS A 368 17.70 -9.63 10.19
C LYS A 368 18.12 -8.75 11.36
N HIS A 369 17.16 -8.04 11.98
CA HIS A 369 17.49 -7.13 13.09
C HIS A 369 17.99 -7.86 14.33
N TYR A 370 17.49 -9.08 14.59
CA TYR A 370 18.04 -9.92 15.65
C TYR A 370 19.52 -10.26 15.40
N LEU A 371 19.86 -10.67 14.17
CA LEU A 371 21.24 -10.96 13.77
C LEU A 371 22.14 -9.72 13.85
N GLU A 372 21.65 -8.55 13.44
CA GLU A 372 22.37 -7.28 13.58
C GLU A 372 22.73 -6.99 15.03
N ILE A 373 21.78 -7.14 15.95
CA ILE A 373 22.01 -6.93 17.39
C ILE A 373 23.00 -7.95 17.93
N ALA A 374 22.87 -9.23 17.55
CA ALA A 374 23.75 -10.29 18.01
C ALA A 374 25.21 -10.06 17.55
N ILE A 375 25.40 -9.69 16.28
CA ILE A 375 26.71 -9.39 15.71
C ILE A 375 27.29 -8.12 16.31
N ASP A 376 26.50 -7.05 16.45
CA ASP A 376 26.97 -5.81 17.07
C ASP A 376 27.43 -6.05 18.52
N ASN A 377 26.70 -6.86 19.30
CA ASN A 377 27.09 -7.18 20.68
C ASN A 377 28.36 -8.03 20.74
N ALA A 378 28.47 -9.07 19.89
CA ALA A 378 29.63 -9.94 19.87
C ALA A 378 30.93 -9.18 19.55
N HIS A 379 30.86 -8.12 18.75
CA HIS A 379 32.00 -7.28 18.41
C HIS A 379 32.28 -6.17 19.42
N LEU A 380 31.30 -5.77 20.24
CA LEU A 380 31.52 -4.84 21.35
C LEU A 380 32.25 -5.50 22.52
N ASP A 381 32.10 -6.82 22.69
CA ASP A 381 32.78 -7.61 23.72
C ASP A 381 34.23 -7.97 23.36
N GLN A 382 34.61 -7.82 22.09
CA GLN A 382 35.99 -7.99 21.64
C GLN A 382 36.74 -6.65 21.78
N ASP A 383 37.71 -6.62 22.68
CA ASP A 383 38.65 -5.50 22.94
C ASP A 383 39.61 -5.22 21.73
N THR A 384 39.13 -5.41 20.51
CA THR A 384 39.87 -5.15 19.27
C THR A 384 39.83 -3.66 18.94
N PRO A 385 40.95 -2.92 19.01
CA PRO A 385 40.92 -1.46 19.01
C PRO A 385 40.52 -0.78 17.69
N ASN A 386 40.38 -1.49 16.55
CA ASN A 386 40.44 -0.82 15.22
C ASN A 386 39.49 -1.35 14.12
N GLY A 387 38.47 -2.16 14.44
CA GLY A 387 37.62 -2.79 13.41
C GLY A 387 36.34 -2.04 13.04
N TYR A 388 35.77 -1.23 13.94
CA TYR A 388 34.44 -0.64 13.78
C TYR A 388 34.40 0.83 14.19
N ARG A 389 33.66 1.65 13.42
CA ARG A 389 33.42 3.07 13.70
C ARG A 389 31.94 3.37 13.66
N GLU A 390 31.45 4.10 14.64
CA GLU A 390 30.13 4.70 14.57
C GLU A 390 30.14 5.80 13.49
N VAL A 391 29.34 5.61 12.44
CA VAL A 391 29.14 6.61 11.40
C VAL A 391 27.82 7.30 11.67
N SER A 392 27.88 8.59 11.97
CA SER A 392 26.71 9.45 12.09
C SER A 392 26.48 10.22 10.79
N LEU A 393 25.21 10.36 10.42
CA LEU A 393 24.77 11.21 9.32
C LEU A 393 23.62 12.07 9.83
N GLU A 394 23.77 13.38 9.68
CA GLU A 394 22.70 14.33 9.91
C GLU A 394 21.88 14.48 8.63
N VAL A 395 20.59 14.14 8.71
CA VAL A 395 19.70 14.21 7.57
C VAL A 395 19.21 15.64 7.39
N ALA A 396 19.84 16.41 6.50
CA ALA A 396 19.42 17.77 6.19
C ALA A 396 18.04 17.85 5.51
N ARG A 397 17.67 16.82 4.73
CA ARG A 397 16.41 16.75 3.99
C ARG A 397 15.91 15.30 3.88
N VAL A 398 14.66 15.09 4.27
CA VAL A 398 14.00 13.76 4.26
C VAL A 398 13.55 13.36 2.86
N ILE A 399 12.97 14.30 2.10
CA ILE A 399 12.44 14.04 0.74
C ILE A 399 12.88 15.14 -0.24
N SER A 400 13.20 14.77 -1.48
CA SER A 400 13.56 15.71 -2.55
C SER A 400 12.32 16.19 -3.33
N PRO A 401 12.37 17.38 -3.98
CA PRO A 401 11.29 17.83 -4.85
C PRO A 401 10.95 16.84 -5.98
N GLN A 402 11.98 16.16 -6.50
CA GLN A 402 11.82 15.12 -7.53
C GLN A 402 11.04 13.92 -6.99
N ALA A 403 11.34 13.47 -5.78
CA ALA A 403 10.59 12.38 -5.15
C ALA A 403 9.13 12.76 -4.91
N THR A 404 8.84 14.00 -4.51
CA THR A 404 7.46 14.50 -4.39
C THR A 404 6.72 14.47 -5.73
N LEU A 405 7.38 14.87 -6.83
CA LEU A 405 6.81 14.79 -8.18
C LEU A 405 6.50 13.34 -8.56
N ILE A 406 7.44 12.43 -8.33
CA ILE A 406 7.26 10.99 -8.62
C ILE A 406 6.07 10.44 -7.84
N ILE A 407 5.94 10.75 -6.54
CA ILE A 407 4.81 10.34 -5.71
C ILE A 407 3.49 10.89 -6.28
N ALA A 408 3.45 12.17 -6.65
CA ALA A 408 2.28 12.79 -7.25
C ALA A 408 1.86 12.09 -8.56
N THR A 409 2.82 11.83 -9.47
CA THR A 409 2.58 11.13 -10.74
C THR A 409 2.13 9.69 -10.53
N CYS A 410 2.74 8.96 -9.59
CA CYS A 410 2.31 7.59 -9.26
C CYS A 410 0.90 7.58 -8.67
N THR A 411 0.60 8.53 -7.78
CA THR A 411 -0.71 8.67 -7.14
C THR A 411 -1.76 8.99 -8.20
N PHE A 412 -1.51 9.95 -9.08
CA PHE A 412 -2.37 10.27 -10.23
C PHE A 412 -2.67 9.02 -11.04
N SER A 413 -1.63 8.29 -11.45
CA SER A 413 -1.76 7.21 -12.41
C SER A 413 -2.49 6.00 -11.81
N VAL A 414 -2.18 5.62 -10.56
CA VAL A 414 -2.87 4.53 -9.86
C VAL A 414 -4.34 4.87 -9.63
N THR A 415 -4.63 6.07 -9.12
CA THR A 415 -6.02 6.48 -8.84
C THR A 415 -6.82 6.69 -10.12
N TYR A 416 -6.21 7.16 -11.20
CA TYR A 416 -6.83 7.21 -12.53
C TYR A 416 -7.21 5.81 -13.03
N ILE A 417 -6.31 4.83 -12.94
CA ILE A 417 -6.59 3.45 -13.36
C ILE A 417 -7.73 2.84 -12.55
N TRP A 418 -7.74 3.05 -11.23
CA TRP A 418 -8.75 2.52 -10.34
C TRP A 418 -10.13 3.15 -10.56
N THR A 419 -10.18 4.47 -10.73
CA THR A 419 -11.45 5.22 -10.76
C THR A 419 -11.98 5.47 -12.17
N LYS A 420 -11.14 5.27 -13.19
CA LYS A 420 -11.37 5.66 -14.60
C LYS A 420 -11.76 7.13 -14.74
N SER A 421 -11.31 7.98 -13.82
CA SER A 421 -11.66 9.40 -13.77
C SER A 421 -10.41 10.26 -13.68
N PHE A 422 -10.21 11.11 -14.69
CA PHE A 422 -9.10 12.08 -14.70
C PHE A 422 -9.19 13.04 -13.52
N THR A 423 -10.38 13.58 -13.24
CA THR A 423 -10.61 14.57 -12.18
C THR A 423 -10.27 14.02 -10.80
N ILE A 424 -10.74 12.79 -10.50
CA ILE A 424 -10.44 12.16 -9.21
C ILE A 424 -8.96 11.85 -9.11
N GLY A 425 -8.35 11.36 -10.20
CA GLY A 425 -6.91 11.08 -10.23
C GLY A 425 -6.06 12.32 -9.95
N LEU A 426 -6.38 13.44 -10.60
CA LEU A 426 -5.70 14.71 -10.42
C LEU A 426 -5.90 15.26 -8.99
N LEU A 427 -7.13 15.19 -8.47
CA LEU A 427 -7.44 15.63 -7.12
C LEU A 427 -6.64 14.84 -6.08
N CYS A 428 -6.63 13.50 -6.18
CA CYS A 428 -5.83 12.67 -5.29
C CYS A 428 -4.34 12.99 -5.39
N ALA A 429 -3.80 13.13 -6.60
CA ALA A 429 -2.39 13.47 -6.78
C ALA A 429 -1.99 14.78 -6.09
N LEU A 430 -2.80 15.82 -6.23
CA LEU A 430 -2.57 17.10 -5.57
C LEU A 430 -2.67 16.97 -4.05
N LEU A 431 -3.73 16.32 -3.54
CA LEU A 431 -3.97 16.20 -2.11
C LEU A 431 -2.91 15.36 -1.39
N TYR A 432 -2.49 14.23 -1.96
CA TYR A 432 -1.46 13.37 -1.36
C TYR A 432 -0.04 13.91 -1.55
N ALA A 433 0.21 14.82 -2.51
CA ALA A 433 1.50 15.49 -2.65
C ALA A 433 1.69 16.61 -1.60
N LEU A 434 0.62 17.25 -1.13
CA LEU A 434 0.68 18.38 -0.18
C LEU A 434 1.47 18.09 1.10
N PRO A 435 1.27 16.95 1.81
CA PRO A 435 2.07 16.61 2.99
C PRO A 435 3.59 16.63 2.71
N PHE A 436 4.01 16.18 1.53
CA PHE A 436 5.42 16.18 1.12
C PHE A 436 5.90 17.55 0.69
N LEU A 437 5.06 18.37 0.07
CA LEU A 437 5.38 19.76 -0.25
C LEU A 437 5.62 20.60 1.02
N PHE A 438 4.86 20.36 2.09
CA PHE A 438 5.12 21.00 3.38
C PHE A 438 6.51 20.63 3.94
N LEU A 439 7.05 19.45 3.60
CA LEU A 439 8.42 19.07 3.99
C LEU A 439 9.50 19.85 3.26
N LEU A 440 9.17 20.53 2.16
CA LEU A 440 10.10 21.38 1.41
C LEU A 440 10.12 22.83 1.91
N VAL A 441 9.10 23.26 2.66
CA VAL A 441 8.95 24.63 3.16
C VAL A 441 9.41 24.74 4.63
N ARG A 442 10.12 25.82 4.97
CA ARG A 442 10.47 26.21 6.35
C ARG A 442 9.81 27.54 6.68
N PHE A 443 8.95 27.56 7.70
CA PHE A 443 8.39 28.79 8.23
C PHE A 443 9.39 29.41 9.21
N THR A 444 9.59 30.73 9.17
CA THR A 444 10.61 31.44 9.96
C THR A 444 10.06 32.14 11.21
N SER A 445 8.74 32.31 11.37
CA SER A 445 8.21 33.27 12.36
C SER A 445 6.98 32.81 13.18
N THR A 446 6.21 31.81 12.74
CA THR A 446 4.93 31.44 13.39
C THR A 446 5.07 30.26 14.35
N SER A 447 5.75 30.47 15.49
CA SER A 447 5.76 29.47 16.58
C SER A 447 4.54 29.62 17.49
N ILE A 448 3.55 28.74 17.35
CA ILE A 448 2.48 28.60 18.35
C ILE A 448 3.05 27.86 19.57
N LYS A 449 3.28 28.57 20.69
CA LYS A 449 3.90 28.01 21.91
C LYS A 449 3.20 26.75 22.45
N THR A 450 1.89 26.61 22.23
CA THR A 450 1.08 25.47 22.66
C THR A 450 1.45 24.17 21.92
N LEU A 451 1.88 24.25 20.66
CA LEU A 451 2.20 23.08 19.83
C LEU A 451 3.45 22.31 20.28
N ASN A 452 4.34 22.97 21.01
CA ASN A 452 5.63 22.40 21.45
C ASN A 452 5.55 21.69 22.81
N ARG A 453 4.39 21.70 23.48
CA ARG A 453 4.22 21.07 24.81
C ARG A 453 4.09 19.54 24.77
N PHE A 454 3.69 18.97 23.64
CA PHE A 454 3.44 17.53 23.54
C PHE A 454 4.70 16.76 23.11
N PRO A 455 5.14 15.75 23.88
CA PRO A 455 6.25 14.90 23.49
C PRO A 455 5.86 14.11 22.24
N ARG A 456 6.65 14.28 21.18
CA ARG A 456 6.42 13.66 19.88
C ARG A 456 6.91 12.23 19.86
N ASN A 457 6.20 11.37 19.16
CA ASN A 457 6.53 9.96 18.99
C ASN A 457 6.03 9.50 17.62
N ILE A 458 6.92 8.92 16.82
CA ILE A 458 6.64 8.56 15.43
C ILE A 458 5.50 7.54 15.35
N TYR A 459 5.52 6.51 16.20
CA TYR A 459 4.50 5.46 16.21
C TYR A 459 3.14 5.99 16.66
N LEU A 460 3.10 6.74 17.77
CA LEU A 460 1.83 7.23 18.33
C LEU A 460 1.12 8.20 17.39
N GLU A 461 1.84 9.15 16.80
CA GLU A 461 1.23 10.11 15.88
C GLU A 461 0.79 9.45 14.57
N SER A 462 1.61 8.56 14.02
CA SER A 462 1.26 7.84 12.79
C SER A 462 0.07 6.89 13.01
N ALA A 463 0.00 6.24 14.18
CA ALA A 463 -1.15 5.44 14.58
C ALA A 463 -2.41 6.30 14.79
N LEU A 464 -2.29 7.47 15.43
CA LEU A 464 -3.41 8.39 15.63
C LEU A 464 -4.03 8.82 14.29
N ILE A 465 -3.20 9.23 13.31
CA ILE A 465 -3.69 9.62 11.98
C ILE A 465 -4.34 8.42 11.27
N SER A 466 -3.74 7.24 11.38
CA SER A 466 -4.30 5.99 10.83
C SER A 466 -5.67 5.65 11.42
N VAL A 467 -5.83 5.84 12.74
CA VAL A 467 -7.11 5.65 13.44
C VAL A 467 -8.15 6.67 12.99
N ILE A 468 -7.78 7.94 12.81
CA ILE A 468 -8.68 8.97 12.27
C ILE A 468 -9.18 8.58 10.87
N VAL A 469 -8.29 8.10 10.01
CA VAL A 469 -8.63 7.62 8.66
C VAL A 469 -9.56 6.39 8.73
N PHE A 470 -9.31 5.47 9.66
CA PHE A 470 -10.18 4.33 9.91
C PHE A 470 -11.59 4.76 10.37
N PHE A 471 -11.69 5.73 11.27
CA PHE A 471 -12.99 6.28 11.68
C PHE A 471 -13.71 6.97 10.53
N ALA A 472 -12.99 7.71 9.67
CA ALA A 472 -13.58 8.30 8.47
C ALA A 472 -14.18 7.23 7.56
N PHE A 473 -13.51 6.08 7.40
CA PHE A 473 -14.07 4.94 6.67
C PHE A 473 -15.35 4.39 7.31
N LEU A 474 -15.40 4.22 8.63
CA LEU A 474 -16.61 3.74 9.30
C LEU A 474 -17.80 4.67 9.04
N LEU A 475 -17.57 5.99 8.98
CA LEU A 475 -18.61 6.96 8.63
C LEU A 475 -19.03 6.84 7.16
N ILE A 476 -18.07 6.74 6.24
CA ILE A 476 -18.33 6.62 4.79
C ILE A 476 -19.05 5.30 4.46
N SER A 477 -18.73 4.20 5.16
CA SER A 477 -19.32 2.88 4.93
C SER A 477 -20.84 2.86 5.11
N LYS A 478 -21.35 3.71 6.02
CA LYS A 478 -22.78 3.87 6.32
C LYS A 478 -23.50 4.86 5.39
N ALA A 479 -22.75 5.60 4.56
CA ALA A 479 -23.33 6.58 3.66
C ALA A 479 -24.23 5.90 2.58
N PRO A 480 -25.27 6.60 2.10
CA PRO A 480 -26.23 6.06 1.12
C PRO A 480 -25.68 6.07 -0.31
N PHE A 481 -24.48 5.51 -0.50
CA PHE A 481 -23.80 5.49 -1.77
C PHE A 481 -23.42 4.06 -2.14
N GLU A 482 -23.29 3.80 -3.43
CA GLU A 482 -22.71 2.56 -3.92
C GLU A 482 -21.23 2.47 -3.55
N VAL A 483 -20.71 1.24 -3.47
CA VAL A 483 -19.33 0.92 -3.08
C VAL A 483 -18.31 1.71 -3.88
N GLU A 484 -18.48 1.86 -5.19
CA GLU A 484 -17.51 2.60 -6.00
C GLU A 484 -17.44 4.09 -5.62
N ILE A 485 -18.59 4.70 -5.33
CA ILE A 485 -18.67 6.09 -4.88
C ILE A 485 -18.08 6.21 -3.47
N LYS A 486 -18.42 5.29 -2.55
CA LYS A 486 -17.83 5.23 -1.19
C LYS A 486 -16.30 5.16 -1.25
N SER A 487 -15.76 4.29 -2.09
CA SER A 487 -14.32 4.11 -2.29
C SER A 487 -13.64 5.36 -2.87
N LYS A 488 -14.27 6.03 -3.84
CA LYS A 488 -13.79 7.32 -4.38
C LYS A 488 -13.77 8.41 -3.31
N ILE A 489 -14.82 8.49 -2.48
CA ILE A 489 -14.89 9.42 -1.34
C ILE A 489 -13.76 9.11 -0.35
N LEU A 490 -13.53 7.84 0.00
CA LEU A 490 -12.46 7.44 0.92
C LEU A 490 -11.06 7.88 0.43
N LEU A 491 -10.76 7.70 -0.86
CA LEU A 491 -9.49 8.13 -1.45
C LEU A 491 -9.25 9.64 -1.30
N VAL A 492 -10.30 10.46 -1.43
CA VAL A 492 -10.16 11.91 -1.30
C VAL A 492 -10.11 12.33 0.17
N PHE A 493 -11.03 11.82 0.99
CA PHE A 493 -11.18 12.24 2.40
C PHE A 493 -10.02 11.80 3.29
N SER A 494 -9.38 10.66 2.99
CA SER A 494 -8.23 10.18 3.77
C SER A 494 -6.99 11.06 3.61
N ALA A 495 -6.93 11.94 2.61
CA ALA A 495 -5.86 12.92 2.49
C ALA A 495 -5.99 14.09 3.49
N ILE A 496 -7.20 14.40 3.97
CA ILE A 496 -7.44 15.55 4.87
C ILE A 496 -6.63 15.44 6.17
N PRO A 497 -6.67 14.31 6.92
CA PRO A 497 -5.84 14.16 8.12
C PRO A 497 -4.34 14.28 7.83
N LEU A 498 -3.88 13.81 6.66
CA LEU A 498 -2.47 13.89 6.26
C LEU A 498 -2.02 15.32 6.00
N ILE A 499 -2.85 16.10 5.30
CA ILE A 499 -2.59 17.52 5.00
C ILE A 499 -2.54 18.31 6.30
N LEU A 500 -3.53 18.13 7.18
CA LEU A 500 -3.57 18.79 8.48
C LEU A 500 -2.35 18.45 9.33
N HIS A 501 -1.96 17.18 9.38
CA HIS A 501 -0.77 16.74 10.11
C HIS A 501 0.54 17.30 9.52
N GLY A 502 0.70 17.26 8.20
CA GLY A 502 1.87 17.80 7.51
C GLY A 502 2.01 19.32 7.71
N PHE A 503 0.90 20.06 7.59
CA PHE A 503 0.86 21.49 7.84
C PHE A 503 1.22 21.82 9.29
N PHE A 504 0.61 21.09 10.23
CA PHE A 504 0.88 21.22 11.66
C PHE A 504 2.36 20.97 12.00
N ASN A 505 2.97 19.94 11.39
CA ASN A 505 4.38 19.64 11.60
C ASN A 505 5.29 20.72 11.02
N ALA A 506 4.98 21.25 9.83
CA ALA A 506 5.74 22.34 9.23
C ALA A 506 5.75 23.61 10.10
N LEU A 507 4.64 23.93 10.76
CA LEU A 507 4.56 25.07 11.71
C LEU A 507 5.37 24.83 12.99
N SER A 508 5.40 23.59 13.47
CA SER A 508 6.08 23.24 14.73
C SER A 508 7.62 23.22 14.65
N ASP A 509 8.18 23.22 13.44
CA ASP A 509 9.61 23.16 13.15
C ASP A 509 10.32 24.53 13.31
N THR A 510 9.58 25.59 13.65
CA THR A 510 9.99 27.00 13.63
C THR A 510 10.99 27.43 14.71
N LYS A 511 11.30 26.61 15.73
CA LYS A 511 12.00 27.09 16.96
C LYS A 511 13.34 26.45 17.33
N LEU A 512 13.80 25.41 16.63
CA LEU A 512 15.01 24.71 17.05
C LEU A 512 16.31 25.37 16.57
N SER A 513 16.27 26.28 15.59
CA SER A 513 17.49 26.94 15.09
C SER A 513 18.00 28.11 15.93
N GLU A 514 17.15 28.81 16.71
CA GLU A 514 17.60 29.94 17.53
C GLU A 514 18.36 29.49 18.79
N SER A 515 18.01 28.34 19.38
CA SER A 515 18.75 27.83 20.55
C SER A 515 20.04 27.11 20.20
N GLU A 516 20.20 26.65 18.94
CA GLU A 516 21.41 26.02 18.43
C GLU A 516 22.34 26.99 17.70
N ALA A 517 21.85 28.14 17.22
CA ALA A 517 22.73 29.22 16.71
C ALA A 517 23.43 30.02 17.83
N LEU A 518 23.06 29.79 19.10
CA LEU A 518 23.62 30.41 20.30
C LEU A 518 24.43 29.43 21.17
N LYS A 519 24.73 28.24 20.67
CA LYS A 519 25.67 27.27 21.25
C LYS A 519 26.69 26.86 20.19
#